data_AF-A0A351HCN6-F1
#
_entry.id   AF-A0A351HCN6-F1
#
_cell.length_a   1.000
_cell.length_b   1.000
_cell.length_c   1.000
_cell.angle_alpha   90.00
_cell.angle_beta   90.00
_cell.angle_gamma   90.00
#
_symmetry.space_group_name_H-M   'P 1'
#
loop_
_entity.id
_entity.type
_entity.pdbx_description
1 polymer ?
#
loop_
_entity_poly.entity_id
_entity_poly.type
_entity_poly.pdbx_seq_one_letter_code
_entity_poly.pdbx_strand_id
1 'polypeptide(L)'
;MPDIIAVLDFGSQYTQVIARRIREANVLSRIYPYNTKASVLKKEGVKGIILSGGPSSVLIKGSPRPDAKVFEMGVPILGICYGEQLMAHMLGGKVGKSAQR
;
A
#
# COMPACT_ATOMS: atom_id res chain seq x y z
N MET A 1 7.52 14.46 -16.96
CA MET A 1 7.09 14.45 -15.55
C MET A 1 7.83 13.33 -14.85
N PRO A 2 8.35 13.51 -13.63
CA PRO A 2 9.04 12.43 -12.92
C PRO A 2 8.07 11.30 -12.60
N ASP A 3 8.55 10.06 -12.61
CA ASP A 3 7.76 8.91 -12.18
C ASP A 3 7.46 9.03 -10.68
N ILE A 4 6.18 8.83 -10.32
CA ILE A 4 5.69 8.97 -8.94
C ILE A 4 5.33 7.60 -8.39
N ILE A 5 5.92 7.25 -7.24
CA ILE A 5 5.51 6.09 -6.44
C ILE A 5 4.65 6.56 -5.28
N ALA A 6 3.44 6.03 -5.19
CA ALA A 6 2.53 6.27 -4.08
C ALA A 6 2.80 5.27 -2.94
N VAL A 7 2.97 5.77 -1.72
CA VAL A 7 3.04 4.95 -0.51
C VAL A 7 1.72 5.13 0.23
N LEU A 8 0.87 4.10 0.25
CA LEU A 8 -0.38 4.09 1.00
C LEU A 8 -0.08 3.70 2.45
N ASP A 9 -0.32 4.63 3.37
CA ASP A 9 0.01 4.49 4.79
C ASP A 9 -1.14 3.86 5.59
N PHE A 10 -0.89 2.64 6.08
CA PHE A 10 -1.76 1.88 6.97
C PHE A 10 -1.38 2.04 8.46
N GLY A 11 -0.58 3.05 8.79
CA GLY A 11 -0.10 3.33 10.15
C GLY A 11 1.22 2.65 10.48
N SER A 12 2.08 2.40 9.49
CA SER A 12 3.40 1.81 9.74
C SER A 12 4.35 2.83 10.37
N GLN A 13 5.12 2.41 11.37
CA GLN A 13 6.30 3.17 11.81
C GLN A 13 7.35 3.35 10.70
N TYR A 14 7.32 2.51 9.65
CA TYR A 14 8.30 2.53 8.56
C TYR A 14 7.82 3.27 7.30
N THR A 15 6.60 3.84 7.26
CA THR A 15 6.07 4.53 6.07
C THR A 15 7.03 5.62 5.59
N GLN A 16 7.57 6.42 6.51
CA GLN A 16 8.54 7.47 6.18
C GLN A 16 9.87 6.92 5.67
N VAL A 17 10.31 5.77 6.19
CA VAL A 17 11.53 5.10 5.73
C VAL A 17 11.35 4.58 4.32
N ILE A 18 10.22 3.96 4.01
CA ILE A 18 9.87 3.50 2.65
C ILE A 18 9.93 4.68 1.66
N ALA A 19 9.26 5.79 1.99
CA ALA A 19 9.26 6.98 1.14
C ALA A 19 10.68 7.56 0.95
N ARG A 20 11.50 7.57 2.01
CA ARG A 20 12.90 8.00 1.91
C ARG A 20 13.72 7.07 1.01
N ARG A 21 13.58 5.74 1.13
CA ARG A 21 14.32 4.77 0.31
C ARG A 21 14.01 4.90 -1.18
N ILE A 22 12.75 5.19 -1.53
CA ILE A 22 12.36 5.49 -2.93
C ILE A 22 13.09 6.75 -3.43
N ARG A 23 13.16 7.80 -2.63
CA ARG A 23 13.88 9.04 -2.99
C ARG A 23 15.38 8.83 -3.12
N GLU A 24 15.98 8.00 -2.28
CA GLU A 24 17.40 7.61 -2.39
C GLU A 24 17.67 6.83 -3.69
N ALA A 25 16.65 6.19 -4.28
CA ALA A 25 16.71 5.58 -5.60
C ALA A 25 16.41 6.56 -6.76
N ASN A 26 16.43 7.87 -6.50
CA ASN A 26 16.15 8.95 -7.46
C ASN A 26 14.73 8.95 -8.07
N VAL A 27 13.73 8.41 -7.35
CA VAL A 27 12.32 8.39 -7.77
C VAL A 27 11.47 9.27 -6.85
N LEU A 28 10.50 10.00 -7.41
CA LEU A 28 9.60 10.83 -6.61
C LEU A 28 8.64 9.92 -5.82
N SER A 29 8.59 10.10 -4.50
CA SER A 29 7.66 9.39 -3.61
C SER A 29 6.65 10.35 -3.02
N ARG A 30 5.39 9.93 -2.86
CA ARG A 30 4.38 10.64 -2.06
C ARG A 30 3.69 9.68 -1.11
N ILE A 31 3.46 10.11 0.12
CA ILE A 31 2.70 9.35 1.11
C ILE A 31 1.25 9.79 1.04
N TYR A 32 0.34 8.82 1.00
CA TYR A 32 -1.10 9.05 0.98
C TYR A 32 -1.76 8.27 2.11
N PRO A 33 -2.89 8.75 2.66
CA PRO A 33 -3.75 7.95 3.50
C PRO A 33 -4.16 6.66 2.78
N TYR A 34 -4.23 5.53 3.51
CA TYR A 34 -4.57 4.24 2.91
C TYR A 34 -5.88 4.23 2.10
N ASN A 35 -6.87 5.03 2.51
CA ASN A 35 -8.20 5.11 1.89
C ASN A 35 -8.27 6.07 0.69
N THR A 36 -7.12 6.54 0.19
CA THR A 36 -7.07 7.41 -0.98
C THR A 36 -7.67 6.70 -2.20
N LYS A 37 -8.59 7.38 -2.89
CA LYS A 37 -9.28 6.83 -4.05
C LYS A 37 -8.32 6.58 -5.21
N ALA A 38 -8.51 5.47 -5.92
CA ALA A 38 -7.71 5.13 -7.11
C ALA A 38 -7.77 6.22 -8.19
N SER A 39 -8.89 6.94 -8.30
CA SER A 39 -9.04 8.06 -9.23
C SER A 39 -8.11 9.24 -8.93
N VAL A 40 -7.81 9.49 -7.66
CA VAL A 40 -6.87 10.55 -7.25
C VAL A 40 -5.46 10.15 -7.65
N LEU A 41 -5.05 8.92 -7.32
CA LEU A 41 -3.73 8.38 -7.70
C LEU A 41 -3.53 8.36 -9.21
N LYS A 42 -4.57 8.00 -9.97
CA LYS A 42 -4.56 8.02 -11.43
C LYS A 42 -4.40 9.43 -11.99
N LYS A 43 -5.12 10.41 -11.43
CA LYS A 43 -5.00 11.83 -11.83
C LYS A 43 -3.60 12.39 -11.56
N GLU A 44 -2.95 11.94 -10.49
CA GLU A 44 -1.57 12.33 -10.18
C GLU A 44 -0.51 11.64 -11.05
N GLY A 45 -0.89 10.68 -11.90
CA GLY A 45 0.04 10.01 -12.79
C GLY A 45 0.98 9.03 -12.08
N VAL A 46 0.53 8.44 -10.96
CA VAL A 46 1.28 7.44 -10.21
C VAL A 46 1.66 6.25 -11.10
N LYS A 47 2.92 5.81 -11.02
CA LYS A 47 3.52 4.73 -11.82
C LYS A 47 3.71 3.43 -11.05
N GLY A 48 3.60 3.47 -9.73
CA GLY A 48 3.66 2.29 -8.87
C GLY A 48 3.13 2.61 -7.48
N ILE A 49 2.67 1.57 -6.77
CA ILE A 49 2.00 1.72 -5.48
C ILE A 49 2.66 0.78 -4.48
N ILE A 50 2.97 1.30 -3.29
CA ILE A 50 3.41 0.51 -2.15
C ILE A 50 2.31 0.56 -1.09
N LEU A 51 1.83 -0.62 -0.69
CA LEU A 51 0.97 -0.78 0.47
C LEU A 51 1.86 -0.98 1.70
N SER A 52 1.90 0.00 2.59
CA SER A 52 2.77 -0.09 3.77
C SER A 52 2.36 -1.21 4.72
N GLY A 53 3.23 -1.50 5.68
CA GLY A 53 2.85 -2.27 6.86
C GLY A 53 1.83 -1.50 7.71
N GLY A 54 1.42 -2.11 8.82
CA GLY A 54 0.53 -1.50 9.79
C GLY A 54 0.41 -2.39 11.02
N PRO A 55 -0.02 -1.87 12.17
CA PRO A 55 -0.17 -2.64 13.40
C PRO A 55 -1.44 -3.52 13.40
N SER A 56 -2.35 -3.29 12.44
CA SER A 56 -3.62 -3.99 12.34
C SER A 56 -3.48 -5.43 11.83
N SER A 57 -4.50 -6.25 12.08
CA SER A 57 -4.67 -7.55 11.44
C SER A 57 -5.74 -7.47 10.36
N VAL A 58 -5.46 -8.00 9.17
CA VAL A 58 -6.37 -7.99 8.01
C VAL A 58 -7.70 -8.72 8.26
N LEU A 59 -7.69 -9.64 9.22
CA LEU A 59 -8.82 -10.50 9.58
C LEU A 59 -9.85 -9.79 10.47
N ILE A 60 -9.51 -8.63 11.03
CA ILE A 60 -10.42 -7.88 11.90
C ILE A 60 -11.42 -7.08 11.04
N LYS A 61 -12.71 -7.14 11.40
CA LYS A 61 -13.74 -6.35 10.73
C LYS A 61 -13.45 -4.85 10.94
N GLY A 62 -13.43 -4.08 9.85
CA GLY A 62 -13.10 -2.66 9.89
C GLY A 62 -11.59 -2.36 9.91
N SER A 63 -10.73 -3.36 9.67
CA SER A 63 -9.30 -3.10 9.48
C SER A 63 -9.08 -2.12 8.31
N PRO A 64 -8.03 -1.28 8.34
CA PRO A 64 -7.72 -0.34 7.26
C PRO A 64 -7.60 -1.03 5.90
N ARG A 65 -8.38 -0.59 4.90
CA ARG A 65 -8.33 -1.15 3.54
C ARG A 65 -8.24 -0.05 2.48
N PRO A 66 -7.44 -0.24 1.42
CA PRO A 66 -7.39 0.70 0.32
C PRO A 66 -8.68 0.64 -0.50
N ASP A 67 -8.86 1.63 -1.36
CA ASP A 67 -9.84 1.54 -2.44
C ASP A 67 -9.53 0.30 -3.30
N ALA A 68 -10.50 -0.62 -3.45
CA ALA A 68 -10.30 -1.87 -4.20
C ALA A 68 -9.86 -1.61 -5.66
N LYS A 69 -10.28 -0.47 -6.23
CA LYS A 69 -9.90 -0.06 -7.59
C LYS A 69 -8.40 0.20 -7.76
N VAL A 70 -7.64 0.32 -6.67
CA VAL A 70 -6.17 0.41 -6.70
C VAL A 70 -5.57 -0.79 -7.44
N PHE A 71 -6.11 -1.99 -7.24
CA PHE A 71 -5.63 -3.22 -7.89
C PHE A 71 -5.96 -3.28 -9.38
N GLU A 72 -6.87 -2.43 -9.86
CA GLU A 72 -7.30 -2.36 -11.27
C GLU A 72 -6.58 -1.25 -12.05
N MET A 73 -5.70 -0.48 -11.41
CA MET A 73 -5.05 0.68 -12.03
C MET A 73 -4.04 0.32 -13.15
N GLY A 74 -3.64 -0.95 -13.27
CA GLY A 74 -2.68 -1.40 -14.28
C GLY A 74 -1.24 -0.94 -14.01
N VAL A 75 -0.92 -0.58 -12.77
CA VAL A 75 0.44 -0.22 -12.33
C VAL A 75 0.97 -1.28 -11.36
N PRO A 76 2.30 -1.47 -11.25
CA PRO A 76 2.89 -2.39 -10.28
C PRO A 76 2.52 -2.03 -8.83
N ILE A 77 2.22 -3.06 -8.03
CA ILE A 77 1.86 -2.93 -6.62
C ILE A 77 2.78 -3.82 -5.79
N LEU A 78 3.39 -3.24 -4.75
CA LEU A 78 4.17 -3.97 -3.75
C LEU A 78 3.46 -3.88 -2.39
N GLY A 79 3.11 -5.01 -1.81
CA GLY A 79 2.64 -5.09 -0.43
C GLY A 79 3.78 -5.40 0.54
N ILE A 80 3.85 -4.70 1.68
CA ILE A 80 4.83 -4.97 2.73
C ILE A 80 4.10 -5.37 4.01
N CYS A 81 4.34 -6.58 4.51
CA CYS A 81 3.76 -7.10 5.75
C CYS A 81 2.22 -7.01 5.73
N TYR A 82 1.61 -6.09 6.49
CA TYR A 82 0.17 -5.85 6.45
C TYR A 82 -0.35 -5.62 5.01
N GLY A 83 0.36 -4.83 4.22
CA GLY A 83 -0.01 -4.56 2.82
C GLY A 83 -0.02 -5.82 1.93
N GLU A 84 0.91 -6.75 2.19
CA GLU A 84 0.98 -8.04 1.48
C GLU A 84 -0.21 -8.94 1.88
N GLN A 85 -0.46 -9.08 3.18
CA GLN A 85 -1.61 -9.85 3.69
C GLN A 85 -2.92 -9.29 3.16
N LEU A 86 -3.04 -7.96 3.09
CA LEU A 86 -4.20 -7.27 2.56
C LEU A 86 -4.39 -7.55 1.07
N MET A 87 -3.33 -7.49 0.28
CA MET A 87 -3.36 -7.82 -1.13
C MET A 87 -3.78 -9.28 -1.34
N ALA A 88 -3.19 -10.22 -0.60
CA ALA A 88 -3.59 -11.63 -0.65
C ALA A 88 -5.08 -11.81 -0.33
N HIS A 89 -5.57 -11.18 0.74
CA HIS A 89 -6.97 -11.31 1.15
C HIS A 89 -7.96 -10.71 0.12
N MET A 90 -7.65 -9.53 -0.44
CA MET A 90 -8.55 -8.84 -1.36
C MET A 90 -8.56 -9.44 -2.78
N LEU A 91 -7.50 -10.15 -3.16
CA LEU A 91 -7.38 -10.79 -4.48
C LEU A 91 -7.75 -12.29 -4.45
N GLY A 92 -8.49 -12.73 -3.43
CA GLY A 92 -9.03 -14.10 -3.34
C GLY A 92 -8.09 -15.14 -2.73
N GLY A 93 -6.92 -14.72 -2.24
CA GLY A 93 -6.04 -15.55 -1.44
C GLY A 93 -6.54 -15.73 0.00
N LYS A 94 -5.85 -16.58 0.76
CA LYS A 94 -6.17 -16.88 2.16
C LYS A 94 -5.06 -16.40 3.08
N VAL A 95 -5.41 -15.70 4.14
CA VAL A 95 -4.48 -15.28 5.20
C VAL A 95 -4.84 -16.06 6.47
N GLY A 96 -3.87 -16.85 6.96
CA GLY A 96 -4.01 -17.61 8.20
C GLY A 96 -3.71 -16.75 9.43
N LYS A 97 -4.22 -17.16 10.59
CA LYS A 97 -3.75 -16.66 11.89
C LYS A 97 -2.48 -17.40 12.26
N SER A 98 -1.47 -16.69 12.76
CA SER A 98 -0.36 -17.32 13.47
C SER A 98 -0.63 -17.28 14.98
N ALA A 99 -0.42 -18.42 15.65
CA ALA A 99 -0.48 -18.50 17.12
C ALA A 99 0.86 -18.08 17.78
N GLN A 100 1.93 -17.99 16.99
CA GLN A 100 3.26 -17.58 17.44
C GLN A 100 3.66 -16.26 16.76
N ARG A 101 4.30 -15.38 17.52
CA ARG A 101 4.86 -14.11 17.04
C ARG A 101 6.20 -14.33 16.35
#